data_AF-A0A1I1WGF0-F1
#
_entry.id   AF-A0A1I1WGF0-F1
#
_cell.length_a   1.000
_cell.length_b   1.000
_cell.length_c   1.000
_cell.angle_alpha   90.00
_cell.angle_beta   90.00
_cell.angle_gamma   90.00
#
_symmetry.space_group_name_H-M   'P 1'
#
loop_
_entity.id
_entity.type
_entity.pdbx_description
1 polymer ?
#
loop_
_entity_poly.entity_id
_entity_poly.type
_entity_poly.pdbx_seq_one_letter_code
_entity_poly.pdbx_strand_id
1 'polypeptide(L)'
;MNQLTSADLAIGQSVGETVRIVIDTLFARITSGDYPPDSRLPSERALATELSVSRNTVREALDVLETRKIIRRRQGSGSFVIYQSERPEPPRRQSLGDRTSPLDHLIVRSIIEPEMFRLAVMNMTPLELEELSRTVAQIEAVRTDVTEFVRCEEEFYRRIARATRNALLESCYELTIEVCRQSFRTALMRKHLTPDRIQDYQTRFNSLFNAIATRDVEAAVEIVKLHLVEEQKLFLHDR
;
A
#
# COMPACT_ATOMS: atom_id res chain seq x y z
N MET A 1 29.86 9.98 15.03
CA MET A 1 30.33 8.71 15.64
C MET A 1 30.60 7.75 14.49
N ASN A 2 31.76 7.08 14.46
CA ASN A 2 32.34 6.47 13.25
C ASN A 2 31.42 5.43 12.58
N GLN A 3 31.17 5.63 11.29
CA GLN A 3 30.49 4.66 10.43
C GLN A 3 31.42 3.46 10.19
N LEU A 4 31.00 2.26 10.60
CA LEU A 4 31.68 1.01 10.23
C LEU A 4 31.48 0.75 8.74
N THR A 5 32.53 0.94 7.95
CA THR A 5 32.55 0.59 6.52
C THR A 5 32.95 -0.87 6.33
N SER A 6 32.67 -1.44 5.16
CA SER A 6 33.18 -2.76 4.75
C SER A 6 34.72 -2.84 4.86
N ALA A 7 35.41 -1.73 4.58
CA ALA A 7 36.84 -1.61 4.76
C ALA A 7 37.27 -1.78 6.23
N ASP A 8 36.49 -1.29 7.19
CA ASP A 8 36.82 -1.36 8.62
C ASP A 8 36.70 -2.78 9.20
N LEU A 9 35.91 -3.66 8.59
CA LEU A 9 35.72 -5.04 9.03
C LEU A 9 36.94 -5.91 8.75
N ALA A 10 37.72 -5.58 7.73
CA ALA A 10 38.92 -6.31 7.29
C ALA A 10 40.23 -5.82 7.94
N ILE A 11 40.24 -4.67 8.62
CA ILE A 11 41.46 -4.13 9.23
C ILE A 11 41.82 -4.95 10.48
N GLY A 12 42.90 -5.72 10.40
CA GLY A 12 43.52 -6.42 11.52
C GLY A 12 43.75 -7.92 11.36
N GLN A 13 43.24 -8.56 10.29
CA GLN A 13 43.51 -9.98 10.01
C GLN A 13 43.96 -10.18 8.55
N SER A 14 44.98 -11.02 8.36
CA SER A 14 45.45 -11.50 7.06
C SER A 14 44.39 -12.44 6.45
N VAL A 15 43.35 -11.86 5.89
CA VAL A 15 42.23 -12.56 5.28
C VAL A 15 42.45 -12.65 3.78
N GLY A 16 42.29 -13.85 3.20
CA GLY A 16 42.41 -14.04 1.75
C GLY A 16 41.38 -13.23 0.97
N GLU A 17 41.70 -12.84 -0.27
CA GLU A 17 40.87 -11.94 -1.09
C GLU A 17 39.43 -12.46 -1.27
N THR A 18 39.27 -13.77 -1.49
CA THR A 18 37.96 -14.41 -1.61
C THR A 18 37.13 -14.31 -0.32
N VAL A 19 37.76 -14.43 0.85
CA VAL A 19 37.07 -14.31 2.14
C VAL A 19 36.62 -12.86 2.36
N ARG A 20 37.45 -11.87 1.97
CA ARG A 20 37.06 -10.45 2.01
C ARG A 20 35.83 -10.17 1.15
N ILE A 21 35.77 -10.72 -0.07
CA ILE A 21 34.59 -10.58 -0.95
C ILE A 21 33.33 -11.16 -0.29
N VAL A 22 33.44 -12.31 0.39
CA VAL A 22 32.31 -12.92 1.10
C VAL A 22 31.86 -12.05 2.29
N ILE A 23 32.81 -11.48 3.05
CA ILE A 23 32.52 -10.55 4.15
C ILE A 23 31.76 -9.33 3.62
N ASP A 24 32.28 -8.69 2.56
CA ASP A 24 31.70 -7.49 1.98
C ASP A 24 30.29 -7.75 1.43
N THR A 25 30.10 -8.89 0.75
CA THR A 25 28.81 -9.29 0.18
C THR A 25 27.77 -9.54 1.27
N LEU A 26 28.13 -10.31 2.31
CA LEU A 26 27.21 -10.59 3.42
C LEU A 26 26.90 -9.34 4.22
N PHE A 27 27.89 -8.48 4.47
CA PHE A 27 27.69 -7.22 5.17
C PHE A 27 26.81 -6.24 4.39
N ALA A 28 26.98 -6.16 3.07
CA ALA A 28 26.11 -5.37 2.19
C ALA A 28 24.64 -5.82 2.28
N ARG A 29 24.38 -7.13 2.29
CA ARG A 29 23.02 -7.69 2.42
C ARG A 29 22.40 -7.51 3.80
N ILE A 30 23.23 -7.56 4.85
CA ILE A 30 22.78 -7.26 6.22
C ILE A 30 22.43 -5.76 6.33
N THR A 31 23.22 -4.89 5.71
CA THR A 31 23.00 -3.42 5.76
C THR A 31 21.94 -2.90 4.78
N SER A 32 21.60 -3.65 3.73
CA SER A 32 20.47 -3.36 2.83
C SER A 32 19.11 -3.77 3.40
N GLY A 33 19.11 -4.65 4.41
CA GLY A 33 17.88 -5.19 5.02
C GLY A 33 17.43 -6.53 4.45
N ASP A 34 18.19 -7.14 3.54
CA ASP A 34 17.89 -8.49 3.01
C ASP A 34 17.93 -9.56 4.12
N TYR A 35 18.77 -9.32 5.14
CA TYR A 35 18.79 -10.09 6.38
C TYR A 35 18.52 -9.15 7.58
N PRO A 36 17.25 -9.02 8.01
CA PRO A 36 16.90 -8.10 9.10
C PRO A 36 17.49 -8.55 10.44
N PRO A 37 17.58 -7.66 11.45
CA PRO A 37 17.99 -8.02 12.80
C PRO A 37 17.18 -9.22 13.34
N ASP A 38 17.85 -10.09 14.10
CA ASP A 38 17.33 -11.36 14.64
C ASP A 38 16.92 -12.42 13.61
N SER A 39 17.06 -12.14 12.30
CA SER A 39 16.86 -13.16 11.27
C SER A 39 18.01 -14.16 11.21
N ARG A 40 17.69 -15.39 10.78
CA ARG A 40 18.65 -16.47 10.59
C ARG A 40 19.28 -16.38 9.20
N LEU A 41 20.60 -16.35 9.13
CA LEU A 41 21.32 -16.46 7.86
C LEU A 41 21.18 -17.88 7.26
N PRO A 42 21.27 -18.02 5.93
CA PRO A 42 21.35 -19.33 5.30
C PRO A 42 22.52 -20.16 5.87
N SER A 43 22.40 -21.48 5.84
CA SER A 43 23.46 -22.37 6.33
C SER A 43 24.78 -22.17 5.58
N GLU A 44 25.93 -22.49 6.20
CA GLU A 44 27.26 -22.44 5.54
C GLU A 44 27.26 -23.14 4.18
N ARG A 45 26.57 -24.28 4.07
CA ARG A 45 26.45 -25.04 2.82
C ARG A 45 25.66 -24.27 1.75
N ALA A 46 24.58 -23.61 2.14
CA ALA A 46 23.75 -22.83 1.23
C ALA A 46 24.52 -21.60 0.74
N LEU A 47 25.15 -20.86 1.65
CA LEU A 47 25.98 -19.69 1.33
C LEU A 47 27.17 -20.06 0.43
N ALA A 48 27.82 -21.20 0.69
CA ALA A 48 28.93 -21.67 -0.15
C ALA A 48 28.48 -21.99 -1.58
N THR A 49 27.29 -22.56 -1.73
CA THR A 49 26.69 -22.87 -3.03
C THR A 49 26.29 -21.58 -3.76
N GLU A 50 25.64 -20.67 -3.05
CA GLU A 50 25.15 -19.40 -3.61
C GLU A 50 26.30 -18.49 -4.07
N LEU A 51 27.33 -18.34 -3.23
CA LEU A 51 28.46 -17.46 -3.50
C LEU A 51 29.57 -18.16 -4.31
N SER A 52 29.38 -19.43 -4.70
CA SER A 52 30.34 -20.22 -5.48
C SER A 52 31.74 -20.27 -4.85
N VAL A 53 31.81 -20.49 -3.53
CA VAL A 53 33.06 -20.56 -2.75
C VAL A 53 33.12 -21.82 -1.88
N SER A 54 34.29 -22.11 -1.31
CA SER A 54 34.42 -23.24 -0.38
C SER A 54 33.67 -22.98 0.94
N ARG A 55 33.21 -24.04 1.62
CA ARG A 55 32.58 -23.91 2.95
C ARG A 55 33.52 -23.30 3.99
N ASN A 56 34.83 -23.58 3.89
CA ASN A 56 35.83 -22.99 4.79
C ASN A 56 35.91 -21.47 4.61
N THR A 57 35.87 -20.98 3.37
CA THR A 57 35.84 -19.55 3.05
C THR A 57 34.62 -18.85 3.67
N VAL A 58 33.45 -19.47 3.60
CA VAL A 58 32.22 -18.95 4.24
C VAL A 58 32.35 -18.95 5.76
N ARG A 59 32.90 -20.02 6.34
CA ARG A 59 33.09 -20.11 7.79
C ARG A 59 34.01 -19.00 8.30
N GLU A 60 35.15 -18.79 7.63
CA GLU A 60 36.10 -17.71 7.97
C GLU A 60 35.43 -16.33 7.86
N ALA A 61 34.65 -16.09 6.80
CA ALA A 61 33.92 -14.82 6.66
C ALA A 61 32.90 -14.61 7.79
N LEU A 62 32.14 -15.67 8.14
CA LEU A 62 31.20 -15.62 9.25
C LEU A 62 31.90 -15.45 10.61
N ASP A 63 33.12 -15.98 10.78
CA ASP A 63 33.92 -15.80 12.02
C ASP A 63 34.31 -14.32 12.20
N VAL A 64 34.71 -13.66 11.10
CA VAL A 64 35.00 -12.23 11.10
C VAL A 64 33.75 -11.41 11.42
N LEU A 65 32.61 -11.71 10.79
CA LEU A 65 31.34 -11.02 11.07
C LEU A 65 30.86 -11.23 12.51
N GLU A 66 31.07 -12.40 13.09
CA GLU A 66 30.74 -12.67 14.50
C GLU A 66 31.66 -11.89 15.45
N THR A 67 32.96 -11.87 15.18
CA THR A 67 33.95 -11.11 15.97
C THR A 67 33.63 -9.62 15.98
N ARG A 68 33.11 -9.11 14.86
CA ARG A 68 32.68 -7.72 14.69
C ARG A 68 31.28 -7.43 15.26
N LYS A 69 30.67 -8.40 15.94
CA LYS A 69 29.30 -8.32 16.49
C LYS A 69 28.26 -7.97 15.44
N ILE A 70 28.46 -8.42 14.20
CA ILE A 70 27.47 -8.27 13.13
C ILE A 70 26.45 -9.41 13.20
N ILE A 71 26.93 -10.60 13.56
CA ILE A 71 26.12 -11.81 13.72
C ILE A 71 26.44 -12.49 15.06
N ARG A 72 25.57 -13.40 15.49
CA ARG A 72 25.80 -14.31 16.61
C ARG A 72 25.49 -15.73 16.18
N ARG A 73 26.39 -16.66 16.43
CA ARG A 73 26.14 -18.09 16.22
C ARG A 73 25.47 -18.70 17.44
N ARG A 74 24.52 -19.60 17.20
CA ARG A 74 23.89 -20.44 18.21
C ARG A 74 24.17 -21.90 17.85
N GLN A 75 24.85 -22.63 18.75
CA GLN A 75 25.20 -24.03 18.53
C GLN A 75 23.93 -24.85 18.20
N GLY A 76 23.96 -25.61 17.11
CA GLY A 76 22.82 -26.39 16.60
C GLY A 76 21.68 -25.56 15.96
N SER A 77 21.69 -24.23 16.06
CA SER A 77 20.59 -23.36 15.63
C SER A 77 20.94 -22.40 14.50
N GLY A 78 22.22 -22.29 14.11
CA GLY A 78 22.68 -21.46 12.99
C GLY A 78 23.17 -20.07 13.39
N SER A 79 23.39 -19.21 12.40
CA SER A 79 23.88 -17.84 12.57
C SER A 79 22.74 -16.83 12.47
N PHE A 80 22.69 -15.87 13.38
CA PHE A 80 21.64 -14.85 13.47
C PHE A 80 22.23 -13.45 13.36
N VAL A 81 21.56 -12.54 12.66
CA VAL A 81 21.98 -11.14 12.55
C VAL A 81 21.73 -10.42 13.89
N ILE A 82 22.76 -9.77 14.43
CA ILE A 82 22.64 -8.91 15.62
C ILE A 82 23.03 -7.46 15.33
N TYR A 83 23.55 -7.18 14.13
CA TYR A 83 23.86 -5.84 13.69
C TYR A 83 22.58 -5.01 13.55
N GLN A 84 22.53 -3.91 14.28
CA GLN A 84 21.57 -2.84 14.05
C GLN A 84 22.35 -1.71 13.41
N SER A 85 22.13 -1.48 12.11
CA SER A 85 22.72 -0.32 11.48
C SER A 85 22.12 0.93 12.11
N GLU A 86 22.95 1.86 12.58
CA GLU A 86 22.52 3.25 12.84
C GLU A 86 22.20 4.00 11.53
N ARG A 87 22.05 3.30 10.40
CA ARG A 87 21.29 3.85 9.29
C ARG A 87 19.90 4.10 9.85
N PRO A 88 19.38 5.35 9.84
CA PRO A 88 17.95 5.50 9.89
C PRO A 88 17.43 4.56 8.79
N GLU A 89 16.45 3.70 9.12
CA GLU A 89 15.61 3.12 8.07
C GLU A 89 15.36 4.26 7.08
N PRO A 90 15.57 4.07 5.75
CA PRO A 90 15.12 5.10 4.81
C PRO A 90 13.70 5.38 5.27
N PRO A 91 13.38 6.63 5.69
CA PRO A 91 12.14 6.90 6.39
C PRO A 91 11.09 6.23 5.54
N ARG A 92 10.36 5.23 6.10
CA ARG A 92 9.28 4.54 5.38
C ARG A 92 8.63 5.64 4.59
N ARG A 93 8.77 5.64 3.26
CA ARG A 93 8.28 6.77 2.46
C ARG A 93 6.82 6.80 2.83
N GLN A 94 6.43 7.79 3.66
CA GLN A 94 5.09 7.80 4.21
C GLN A 94 4.21 7.75 2.98
N SER A 95 3.39 6.71 2.92
CA SER A 95 2.53 6.51 1.78
C SER A 95 1.68 7.78 1.63
N LEU A 96 1.15 8.03 0.44
CA LEU A 96 0.23 9.15 0.28
C LEU A 96 -0.93 9.01 1.29
N GLY A 97 -1.37 7.78 1.57
CA GLY A 97 -2.33 7.45 2.62
C GLY A 97 -1.93 7.91 4.02
N ASP A 98 -0.66 7.72 4.42
CA ASP A 98 -0.16 8.12 5.75
C ASP A 98 -0.11 9.65 5.93
N ARG A 99 -0.01 10.40 4.83
CA ARG A 99 0.14 11.86 4.82
C ARG A 99 -1.14 12.62 4.53
N THR A 100 -2.17 11.94 4.06
CA THR A 100 -3.43 12.56 3.66
C THR A 100 -4.46 12.41 4.77
N SER A 101 -4.90 13.55 5.31
CA SER A 101 -5.96 13.56 6.31
C SER A 101 -7.33 13.24 5.69
N PRO A 102 -8.32 12.82 6.49
CA PRO A 102 -9.73 12.69 6.07
C PRO A 102 -10.26 13.85 5.23
N LEU A 103 -9.99 15.06 5.71
CA LEU A 103 -10.54 16.27 5.12
C LEU A 103 -9.81 16.60 3.82
N ASP A 104 -8.50 16.40 3.77
CA ASP A 104 -7.72 16.61 2.54
C ASP A 104 -8.15 15.64 1.44
N HIS A 105 -8.41 14.37 1.79
CA HIS A 105 -8.94 13.39 0.85
C HIS A 105 -10.31 13.79 0.30
N LEU A 106 -11.20 14.26 1.19
CA LEU A 106 -12.54 14.71 0.79
C LEU A 106 -12.51 15.96 -0.10
N ILE A 107 -11.57 16.89 0.15
CA ILE A 107 -11.37 18.07 -0.70
C ILE A 107 -10.97 17.64 -2.12
N VAL A 108 -10.03 16.70 -2.26
CA VAL A 108 -9.63 16.18 -3.58
C VAL A 108 -10.80 15.53 -4.29
N ARG A 109 -11.58 14.69 -3.60
CA ARG A 109 -12.81 14.09 -4.16
C ARG A 109 -13.81 15.14 -4.62
N SER A 110 -13.98 16.23 -3.87
CA SER A 110 -14.88 17.34 -4.20
C SER A 110 -14.45 18.13 -5.44
N ILE A 111 -13.17 18.09 -5.79
CA ILE A 111 -12.64 18.68 -7.02
C ILE A 111 -12.81 17.72 -8.20
N ILE A 112 -12.51 16.44 -8.00
CA ILE A 112 -12.39 15.46 -9.09
C ILE A 112 -13.74 14.80 -9.44
N GLU A 113 -14.50 14.35 -8.44
CA GLU A 113 -15.68 13.51 -8.66
C GLU A 113 -16.78 14.20 -9.49
N PRO A 114 -17.13 15.48 -9.27
CA PRO A 114 -18.15 16.15 -10.09
C PRO A 114 -17.83 16.12 -11.59
N GLU A 115 -16.61 16.47 -11.98
CA GLU A 115 -16.22 16.46 -13.40
C GLU A 115 -16.04 15.03 -13.94
N MET A 116 -15.58 14.11 -13.08
CA MET A 116 -15.51 12.70 -13.42
C MET A 116 -16.89 12.12 -13.76
N PHE A 117 -17.93 12.42 -12.96
CA PHE A 117 -19.30 12.00 -13.27
C PHE A 117 -19.84 12.68 -14.52
N ARG A 118 -19.62 13.98 -14.69
CA ARG A 118 -20.02 14.70 -15.91
C ARG A 118 -19.49 14.02 -17.17
N LEU A 119 -18.19 13.72 -17.19
CA LEU A 119 -17.55 13.05 -18.33
C LEU A 119 -18.04 11.61 -18.49
N ALA A 120 -18.21 10.86 -17.41
CA ALA A 120 -18.71 9.49 -17.47
C ALA A 120 -20.12 9.43 -18.07
N VAL A 121 -21.03 10.30 -17.61
CA VAL A 121 -22.41 10.40 -18.13
C VAL A 121 -22.42 10.67 -19.64
N MET A 122 -21.50 11.48 -20.16
CA MET A 122 -21.43 11.78 -21.59
C MET A 122 -20.85 10.62 -22.43
N ASN A 123 -19.93 9.83 -21.87
CA ASN A 123 -19.09 8.91 -22.64
C ASN A 123 -19.39 7.42 -22.44
N MET A 124 -20.16 7.06 -21.40
CA MET A 124 -20.42 5.66 -21.07
C MET A 124 -21.21 4.96 -22.18
N THR A 125 -20.85 3.74 -22.53
CA THR A 125 -21.49 2.93 -23.57
C THR A 125 -22.64 2.10 -23.01
N PRO A 126 -23.55 1.56 -23.85
CA PRO A 126 -24.60 0.65 -23.38
C PRO A 126 -24.06 -0.58 -22.64
N LEU A 127 -22.92 -1.14 -23.09
CA LEU A 127 -22.26 -2.27 -22.41
C LEU A 127 -21.75 -1.87 -21.02
N GLU A 128 -21.11 -0.71 -20.90
CA GLU A 128 -20.63 -0.21 -19.61
C GLU A 128 -21.79 0.14 -18.67
N LEU A 129 -22.93 0.61 -19.18
CA LEU A 129 -24.16 0.81 -18.39
C LEU A 129 -24.69 -0.51 -17.82
N GLU A 130 -24.69 -1.60 -18.59
CA GLU A 130 -25.08 -2.92 -18.11
C GLU A 130 -24.13 -3.42 -17.01
N GLU A 131 -22.83 -3.23 -17.19
CA GLU A 131 -21.83 -3.56 -16.17
C GLU A 131 -21.96 -2.70 -14.90
N LEU A 132 -22.27 -1.42 -15.06
CA LEU A 132 -22.52 -0.51 -13.94
C LEU A 132 -23.79 -0.95 -13.18
N SER A 133 -24.86 -1.31 -13.89
CA SER A 133 -26.09 -1.85 -13.30
C SER A 133 -25.82 -3.09 -12.46
N ARG A 134 -25.01 -4.03 -12.94
CA ARG A 134 -24.58 -5.20 -12.17
C ARG A 134 -23.81 -4.81 -10.90
N THR A 135 -22.99 -3.78 -10.97
CA THR A 135 -22.24 -3.28 -9.80
C THR A 135 -23.17 -2.66 -8.76
N VAL A 136 -24.19 -1.92 -9.19
CA VAL A 136 -25.22 -1.35 -8.30
C VAL A 136 -26.02 -2.46 -7.62
N ALA A 137 -26.45 -3.49 -8.36
CA ALA A 137 -27.14 -4.64 -7.79
C ALA A 137 -26.29 -5.39 -6.73
N GLN A 138 -24.97 -5.43 -6.91
CA GLN A 138 -24.06 -5.99 -5.89
C GLN A 138 -24.04 -5.13 -4.63
N ILE A 139 -24.05 -3.79 -4.74
CA ILE A 139 -24.13 -2.88 -3.59
C ILE A 139 -25.47 -3.06 -2.84
N GLU A 140 -26.58 -3.18 -3.56
CA GLU A 140 -27.91 -3.42 -2.99
C GLU A 140 -28.02 -4.75 -2.23
N ALA A 141 -27.27 -5.77 -2.66
CA ALA A 141 -27.27 -7.08 -2.01
C ALA A 141 -26.55 -7.07 -0.64
N VAL A 142 -25.68 -6.09 -0.39
CA VAL A 142 -24.90 -6.02 0.86
C VAL A 142 -25.78 -5.52 2.01
N ARG A 143 -25.91 -6.30 3.08
CA ARG A 143 -26.67 -5.89 4.29
C ARG A 143 -25.81 -5.55 5.50
N THR A 144 -24.77 -6.35 5.75
CA THR A 144 -23.95 -6.22 6.97
C THR A 144 -22.45 -6.30 6.72
N ASP A 145 -22.02 -6.71 5.52
CA ASP A 145 -20.61 -6.86 5.21
C ASP A 145 -20.02 -5.54 4.71
N VAL A 146 -19.42 -4.79 5.64
CA VAL A 146 -18.75 -3.52 5.35
C VAL A 146 -17.61 -3.69 4.34
N THR A 147 -16.89 -4.82 4.38
CA THR A 147 -15.75 -5.04 3.47
C THR A 147 -16.23 -5.22 2.04
N GLU A 148 -17.31 -6.00 1.87
CA GLU A 148 -17.94 -6.19 0.57
C GLU A 148 -18.57 -4.88 0.05
N PHE A 149 -19.23 -4.11 0.92
CA PHE A 149 -19.77 -2.80 0.55
C PHE A 149 -18.68 -1.88 -0.01
N VAL A 150 -17.56 -1.73 0.72
CA VAL A 150 -16.43 -0.88 0.29
C VAL A 150 -15.84 -1.38 -1.03
N ARG A 151 -15.70 -2.71 -1.20
CA ARG A 151 -15.19 -3.29 -2.45
C ARG A 151 -16.09 -2.94 -3.64
N CYS A 152 -17.42 -3.04 -3.48
CA CYS A 152 -18.39 -2.72 -4.52
C CYS A 152 -18.46 -1.21 -4.80
N GLU A 153 -18.40 -0.36 -3.77
CA GLU A 153 -18.30 1.10 -3.90
C GLU A 153 -17.08 1.48 -4.74
N GLU A 154 -15.90 0.96 -4.40
CA GLU A 154 -14.68 1.26 -5.17
C GLU A 154 -14.80 0.84 -6.64
N GLU A 155 -15.38 -0.33 -6.91
CA GLU A 155 -15.58 -0.80 -8.28
C GLU A 155 -16.55 0.09 -9.05
N PHE A 156 -17.61 0.59 -8.40
CA PHE A 156 -18.52 1.57 -9.00
C PHE A 156 -17.74 2.80 -9.45
N TYR A 157 -16.97 3.42 -8.56
CA TYR A 157 -16.22 4.64 -8.92
C TYR A 157 -15.09 4.39 -9.92
N ARG A 158 -14.41 3.22 -9.92
CA ARG A 158 -13.45 2.86 -10.99
C ARG A 158 -14.12 2.82 -12.37
N ARG A 159 -15.34 2.31 -12.45
CA ARG A 159 -16.11 2.30 -13.70
C ARG A 159 -16.46 3.71 -14.17
N ILE A 160 -16.85 4.59 -13.25
CA ILE A 160 -17.07 6.01 -13.57
C ILE A 160 -15.78 6.63 -14.09
N ALA A 161 -14.64 6.43 -13.40
CA ALA A 161 -13.35 6.97 -13.79
C ALA A 161 -12.91 6.51 -15.20
N ARG A 162 -13.05 5.22 -15.52
CA ARG A 162 -12.78 4.66 -16.86
C ARG A 162 -13.69 5.24 -17.94
N ALA A 163 -14.96 5.43 -17.61
CA ALA A 163 -15.94 5.97 -18.54
C ALA A 163 -15.61 7.41 -18.95
N THR A 164 -14.79 8.16 -18.21
CA THR A 164 -14.36 9.52 -18.60
C THR A 164 -13.55 9.58 -19.90
N ARG A 165 -13.00 8.45 -20.36
CA ARG A 165 -12.07 8.37 -21.50
C ARG A 165 -10.81 9.23 -21.34
N ASN A 166 -10.42 9.51 -20.10
CA ASN A 166 -9.22 10.27 -19.78
C ASN A 166 -8.33 9.44 -18.83
N ALA A 167 -7.27 8.84 -19.39
CA ALA A 167 -6.37 7.96 -18.65
C ALA A 167 -5.64 8.67 -17.49
N LEU A 168 -5.37 9.98 -17.61
CA LEU A 168 -4.77 10.76 -16.53
C LEU A 168 -5.76 10.97 -15.39
N LEU A 169 -7.01 11.29 -15.71
CA LEU A 169 -8.08 11.42 -14.72
C LEU A 169 -8.35 10.09 -14.00
N GLU A 170 -8.41 8.98 -14.74
CA GLU A 170 -8.51 7.64 -14.17
C GLU A 170 -7.36 7.36 -13.19
N SER A 171 -6.13 7.65 -13.60
CA SER A 171 -4.94 7.45 -12.75
C SER A 171 -4.98 8.31 -11.49
N CYS A 172 -5.38 9.58 -11.61
CA CYS A 172 -5.56 10.47 -10.46
C CYS A 172 -6.63 9.95 -9.49
N TYR A 173 -7.71 9.38 -10.02
CA TYR A 173 -8.76 8.83 -9.19
C TYR A 173 -8.34 7.50 -8.53
N GLU A 174 -7.57 6.64 -9.20
CA GLU A 174 -7.04 5.42 -8.57
C GLU A 174 -6.15 5.75 -7.37
N LEU A 175 -5.33 6.81 -7.43
CA LEU A 175 -4.59 7.31 -6.25
C LEU A 175 -5.53 7.68 -5.09
N THR A 176 -6.71 8.22 -5.40
CA THR A 176 -7.73 8.56 -4.39
C THR A 176 -8.28 7.30 -3.73
N ILE A 177 -8.48 6.22 -4.49
CA ILE A 177 -8.89 4.91 -3.98
C ILE A 177 -7.79 4.27 -3.12
N GLU A 178 -6.52 4.33 -3.56
CA GLU A 178 -5.39 3.79 -2.80
C GLU A 178 -5.22 4.49 -1.45
N VAL A 179 -5.29 5.82 -1.42
CA VAL A 179 -5.26 6.63 -0.19
C VAL A 179 -6.40 6.23 0.75
N CYS A 180 -7.61 6.03 0.22
CA CYS A 180 -8.76 5.56 0.99
C CYS A 180 -8.49 4.21 1.67
N ARG A 181 -7.95 3.23 0.94
CA ARG A 181 -7.65 1.89 1.47
C ARG A 181 -6.60 1.92 2.59
N GLN A 182 -5.61 2.79 2.45
CA GLN A 182 -4.50 2.92 3.41
C GLN A 182 -4.83 3.81 4.62
N SER A 183 -5.90 4.61 4.55
CA SER A 183 -6.23 5.62 5.55
C SER A 183 -7.35 5.20 6.53
N PHE A 184 -7.53 6.05 7.54
CA PHE A 184 -8.54 5.99 8.59
C PHE A 184 -10.00 5.83 8.07
N ARG A 185 -10.30 6.08 6.78
CA ARG A 185 -11.67 5.99 6.23
C ARG A 185 -12.26 4.60 6.41
N THR A 186 -11.49 3.53 6.22
CA THR A 186 -11.96 2.14 6.45
C THR A 186 -12.37 1.92 7.91
N ALA A 187 -11.60 2.46 8.87
CA ALA A 187 -11.91 2.37 10.29
C ALA A 187 -13.12 3.24 10.68
N LEU A 188 -13.21 4.46 10.14
CA LEU A 188 -14.34 5.36 10.39
C LEU A 188 -15.65 4.83 9.78
N MET A 189 -15.58 4.32 8.55
CA MET A 189 -16.72 3.69 7.89
C MET A 189 -17.17 2.47 8.68
N ARG A 190 -16.26 1.59 9.13
CA ARG A 190 -16.63 0.49 10.04
C ARG A 190 -17.33 0.94 11.33
N LYS A 191 -16.95 2.11 11.88
CA LYS A 191 -17.58 2.69 13.08
C LYS A 191 -18.98 3.27 12.80
N HIS A 192 -19.24 3.73 11.57
CA HIS A 192 -20.46 4.48 11.24
C HIS A 192 -21.37 3.83 10.18
N LEU A 193 -20.98 2.70 9.56
CA LEU A 193 -21.84 1.95 8.63
C LEU A 193 -22.89 1.17 9.43
N THR A 194 -23.91 1.87 9.89
CA THR A 194 -25.13 1.24 10.41
C THR A 194 -25.97 0.69 9.25
N PRO A 195 -26.87 -0.28 9.49
CA PRO A 195 -27.80 -0.77 8.46
C PRO A 195 -28.58 0.35 7.77
N ASP A 196 -29.04 1.36 8.53
CA ASP A 196 -29.76 2.52 7.98
C ASP A 196 -28.89 3.31 6.99
N ARG A 197 -27.60 3.50 7.31
CA ARG A 197 -26.69 4.17 6.39
C ARG A 197 -26.39 3.36 5.15
N ILE A 198 -26.25 2.04 5.29
CA ILE A 198 -26.11 1.16 4.12
C ILE A 198 -27.30 1.35 3.18
N GLN A 199 -28.52 1.44 3.71
CA GLN A 199 -29.72 1.71 2.93
C GLN A 199 -29.70 3.10 2.25
N ASP A 200 -29.22 4.13 2.94
CA ASP A 200 -29.04 5.47 2.35
C ASP A 200 -28.03 5.45 1.20
N TYR A 201 -26.90 4.77 1.37
CA TYR A 201 -25.91 4.58 0.32
C TYR A 201 -26.50 3.83 -0.88
N GLN A 202 -27.23 2.73 -0.66
CA GLN A 202 -27.87 1.95 -1.73
C GLN A 202 -28.87 2.81 -2.53
N THR A 203 -29.70 3.58 -1.84
CA THR A 203 -30.65 4.50 -2.48
C THR A 203 -29.92 5.53 -3.35
N ARG A 204 -28.78 6.04 -2.88
CA ARG A 204 -27.94 6.99 -3.62
C ARG A 204 -27.30 6.39 -4.86
N PHE A 205 -26.74 5.18 -4.79
CA PHE A 205 -26.14 4.51 -5.94
C PHE A 205 -27.19 4.22 -7.04
N ASN A 206 -28.42 3.87 -6.65
CA ASN A 206 -29.53 3.74 -7.59
C ASN A 206 -29.87 5.06 -8.28
N SER A 207 -29.98 6.14 -7.51
CA SER A 207 -30.24 7.48 -8.07
C SER A 207 -29.12 7.93 -9.02
N LEU A 208 -27.86 7.67 -8.67
CA LEU A 208 -26.72 7.94 -9.56
C LEU A 208 -26.79 7.11 -10.84
N PHE A 209 -27.06 5.81 -10.74
CA PHE A 209 -27.22 4.95 -11.90
C PHE A 209 -28.33 5.44 -12.83
N ASN A 210 -29.49 5.79 -12.27
CA ASN A 210 -30.62 6.32 -13.04
C ASN A 210 -30.24 7.60 -13.78
N ALA A 211 -29.58 8.55 -13.11
CA ALA A 211 -29.11 9.78 -13.74
C ALA A 211 -28.11 9.51 -14.88
N ILE A 212 -27.18 8.56 -14.68
CA ILE A 212 -26.23 8.16 -15.73
C ILE A 212 -26.95 7.50 -16.91
N ALA A 213 -27.90 6.60 -16.64
CA ALA A 213 -28.67 5.88 -17.65
C ALA A 213 -29.56 6.80 -18.50
N THR A 214 -30.16 7.83 -17.87
CA THR A 214 -30.98 8.85 -18.56
C THR A 214 -30.16 10.00 -19.15
N ARG A 215 -28.83 9.97 -19.01
CA ARG A 215 -27.90 11.03 -19.44
C ARG A 215 -28.15 12.38 -18.76
N ASP A 216 -28.68 12.37 -17.55
CA ASP A 216 -28.86 13.56 -16.74
C ASP A 216 -27.58 13.92 -15.99
N VAL A 217 -26.73 14.69 -16.68
CA VAL A 217 -25.44 15.15 -16.18
C VAL A 217 -25.61 15.98 -14.90
N GLU A 218 -26.59 16.88 -14.87
CA GLU A 218 -26.74 17.81 -13.75
C GLU A 218 -27.24 17.08 -12.51
N ALA A 219 -28.21 16.17 -12.65
CA ALA A 219 -28.64 15.33 -11.53
C ALA A 219 -27.50 14.47 -10.97
N ALA A 220 -26.71 13.83 -11.83
CA ALA A 220 -25.57 13.02 -11.39
C ALA A 220 -24.55 13.86 -10.60
N VAL A 221 -24.20 15.05 -11.11
CA VAL A 221 -23.26 15.97 -10.47
C VAL A 221 -23.79 16.50 -9.13
N GLU A 222 -25.07 16.84 -9.06
CA GLU A 222 -25.71 17.33 -7.84
C GLU A 222 -25.72 16.27 -6.73
N ILE A 223 -26.09 15.02 -7.07
CA ILE A 223 -26.11 13.91 -6.10
C ILE A 223 -24.72 13.68 -5.51
N VAL A 224 -23.66 13.71 -6.34
CA VAL A 224 -22.27 13.56 -5.89
C VAL A 224 -21.85 14.71 -4.97
N LYS A 225 -22.16 15.96 -5.33
CA LYS A 225 -21.82 17.12 -4.50
C LYS A 225 -22.51 17.06 -3.14
N LEU A 226 -23.80 16.75 -3.10
CA LEU A 226 -24.55 16.60 -1.86
C LEU A 226 -23.98 15.49 -0.98
N HIS A 227 -23.59 14.36 -1.59
CA HIS A 227 -22.94 13.27 -0.90
C HIS A 227 -21.65 13.68 -0.20
N LEU A 228 -20.77 14.38 -0.91
CA LEU A 228 -19.49 14.81 -0.34
C LEU A 228 -19.68 15.81 0.81
N VAL A 229 -20.70 16.67 0.74
CA VAL A 229 -21.08 17.56 1.85
C VAL A 229 -21.59 16.79 3.06
N GLU A 230 -22.39 15.73 2.86
CA GLU A 230 -22.86 14.87 3.96
C GLU A 230 -21.70 14.13 4.63
N GLU A 231 -20.76 13.59 3.85
CA GLU A 231 -19.56 12.96 4.39
C GLU A 231 -18.70 13.96 5.17
N GLN A 232 -18.58 15.21 4.68
CA GLN A 232 -17.86 16.27 5.39
C GLN A 232 -18.43 16.50 6.80
N LYS A 233 -19.76 16.58 6.91
CA LYS A 233 -20.44 16.76 8.20
C LYS A 233 -20.13 15.62 9.17
N LEU A 234 -20.02 14.38 8.66
CA LEU A 234 -19.64 13.24 9.47
C LEU A 234 -18.26 13.43 10.12
N PHE A 235 -17.26 13.82 9.33
CA PHE A 235 -15.90 14.03 9.85
C PHE A 235 -15.79 15.22 10.82
N LEU A 236 -16.69 16.21 10.70
CA LEU A 236 -16.75 17.36 11.61
C LEU A 236 -17.43 17.04 12.94
N HIS A 237 -18.33 16.05 13.00
CA HIS A 237 -19.03 15.63 14.20
C HIS A 237 -18.29 14.57 15.05
N ASP A 238 -17.25 13.92 14.52
CA ASP A 238 -16.41 12.95 15.25
C ASP A 238 -15.13 13.60 15.86
N ARG A 239 -15.17 14.92 16.11
CA ARG A 239 -14.11 15.68 16.80
C ARG A 239 -14.44 15.96 18.26
#